data_AF-A0A0C2G7S4-F1
#
_entry.id   AF-A0A0C2G7S4-F1
#
_cell.length_a   1.000
_cell.length_b   1.000
_cell.length_c   1.000
_cell.angle_alpha   90.00
_cell.angle_beta   90.00
_cell.angle_gamma   90.00
#
_symmetry.space_group_name_H-M   'P 1'
#
loop_
_entity.id
_entity.type
_entity.pdbx_description
1 polymer ?
#
loop_
_entity_poly.entity_id
_entity_poly.type
_entity_poly.pdbx_seq_one_letter_code
_entity_poly.pdbx_strand_id
1 'polypeptide(L)'
;MIVGLVALAGLLQLLTPQVAAIPRRGNEPWSLILCKFKDSDFEPRSAEWFAEWISGDTIESYFSSVSNAVYTIKGSNVTKWLRLPWSRREVLRMAVMDPRLQSERERPFAMFDKAKQLCISFAEESGFVLNRQKITIINMENTAVYGKDTGIGFLGMNKFSR
;
A
#
# COMPACT_ATOMS: atom_id res chain seq x y z
N MET A 1 7.70 -8.29 60.56
CA MET A 1 8.59 -8.53 59.39
C MET A 1 7.87 -8.60 58.05
N ILE A 2 6.63 -9.12 57.97
CA ILE A 2 5.92 -9.32 56.69
C ILE A 2 5.43 -7.99 56.05
N VAL A 3 4.98 -7.03 56.86
CA VAL A 3 4.43 -5.74 56.36
C VAL A 3 5.48 -4.89 55.63
N GLY A 4 6.74 -4.92 56.08
CA GLY A 4 7.83 -4.18 55.44
C GLY A 4 8.19 -4.72 54.05
N LEU A 5 8.08 -6.04 53.84
CA LEU A 5 8.32 -6.68 52.54
C LEU A 5 7.23 -6.33 51.52
N VAL A 6 5.97 -6.24 51.94
CA VAL A 6 4.86 -5.87 51.07
C VAL A 6 4.95 -4.40 50.65
N ALA A 7 5.31 -3.51 51.58
CA ALA A 7 5.52 -2.09 51.27
C ALA A 7 6.71 -1.88 50.32
N LEU A 8 7.79 -2.63 50.48
CA LEU A 8 8.97 -2.55 49.61
C LEU A 8 8.66 -3.08 48.19
N ALA A 9 7.87 -4.15 48.07
CA ALA A 9 7.45 -4.69 46.77
C ALA A 9 6.52 -3.73 46.01
N GLY A 10 5.60 -3.05 46.71
CA GLY A 10 4.74 -2.04 46.11
C GLY A 10 5.52 -0.80 45.63
N LEU A 11 6.55 -0.39 46.38
CA LEU A 11 7.41 0.74 45.99
C LEU A 11 8.31 0.38 44.78
N LEU A 12 8.70 -0.89 44.65
CA LEU A 12 9.54 -1.37 43.54
C LEU A 12 8.78 -1.39 42.21
N GLN A 13 7.46 -1.62 42.22
CA GLN A 13 6.63 -1.58 41.00
C GLN A 13 6.49 -0.16 40.44
N LEU A 14 6.44 0.86 41.30
CA LEU A 14 6.37 2.28 40.92
C LEU A 14 7.66 2.83 40.32
N LEU A 15 8.78 2.14 40.53
CA LEU A 15 10.10 2.52 40.01
C LEU A 15 10.43 1.87 38.66
N THR A 16 9.53 1.07 38.09
CA THR A 16 9.76 0.50 36.76
C THR A 16 9.56 1.57 35.70
N PRO A 17 10.62 2.02 34.98
CA PRO A 17 10.43 2.89 33.84
C PRO A 17 9.60 2.11 32.82
N GLN A 18 8.48 2.68 32.39
CA GLN A 18 7.79 2.19 31.21
C GLN A 18 8.72 2.44 30.03
N VAL A 19 9.57 1.46 29.75
CA VAL A 19 10.36 1.41 28.53
C VAL A 19 9.33 1.28 27.41
N ALA A 20 8.97 2.42 26.82
CA ALA A 20 8.23 2.47 25.58
C ALA A 20 9.16 1.86 24.52
N ALA A 21 9.11 0.53 24.39
CA ALA A 21 9.84 -0.17 23.36
C ALA A 21 9.39 0.41 22.03
N ILE A 22 10.32 0.98 21.27
CA ILE A 22 10.06 1.44 19.91
C ILE A 22 9.50 0.22 19.17
N PRO A 23 8.25 0.27 18.68
CA PRO A 23 7.65 -0.88 18.02
C PRO A 23 8.51 -1.22 16.81
N ARG A 24 9.16 -2.38 16.84
CA ARG A 24 9.91 -2.89 15.70
C ARG A 24 8.89 -3.25 14.62
N ARG A 25 8.74 -2.39 13.61
CA ARG A 25 8.09 -2.78 12.36
C ARG A 25 8.98 -3.82 11.72
N GLY A 26 8.66 -5.11 11.91
CA GLY A 26 9.43 -6.24 11.39
C GLY A 26 9.27 -6.41 9.88
N ASN A 27 9.12 -7.65 9.42
CA ASN A 27 8.81 -7.91 8.01
C ASN A 27 7.34 -7.57 7.70
N GLU A 28 7.12 -6.67 6.75
CA GLU A 28 5.79 -6.30 6.25
C GLU A 28 5.78 -6.44 4.72
N PRO A 29 5.48 -7.62 4.17
CA PRO A 29 5.44 -7.82 2.72
C PRO A 29 4.31 -6.98 2.10
N TRP A 30 4.57 -6.41 0.93
CA TRP A 30 3.63 -5.55 0.21
C TRP A 30 3.02 -6.28 -0.98
N SER A 31 1.88 -5.79 -1.46
CA SER A 31 1.27 -6.25 -2.71
C SER A 31 1.22 -5.13 -3.73
N LEU A 32 1.88 -5.34 -4.86
CA LEU A 32 1.78 -4.48 -6.03
C LEU A 32 0.72 -5.02 -6.96
N ILE A 33 -0.31 -4.23 -7.17
CA ILE A 33 -1.46 -4.59 -7.98
C ILE A 33 -1.40 -3.75 -9.25
N LEU A 34 -1.17 -4.40 -10.38
CA LEU A 34 -1.06 -3.76 -11.68
C LEU A 34 -2.40 -3.84 -12.40
N CYS A 35 -3.01 -2.70 -12.73
CA CYS A 35 -4.31 -2.62 -13.39
C CYS A 35 -4.30 -1.72 -14.62
N LYS A 36 -5.00 -2.16 -15.66
CA LYS A 36 -5.30 -1.38 -16.87
C LYS A 36 -6.79 -1.42 -17.17
N PHE A 37 -7.31 -0.34 -17.74
CA PHE A 37 -8.73 -0.29 -18.11
C PHE A 37 -9.03 -1.14 -19.34
N LYS A 38 -10.31 -1.49 -19.54
CA LYS A 38 -10.75 -2.29 -20.70
C LYS A 38 -10.39 -1.67 -22.05
N ASP A 39 -10.30 -0.34 -22.07
CA ASP A 39 -10.00 0.49 -23.25
C ASP A 39 -8.50 0.81 -23.40
N SER A 40 -7.63 0.20 -22.59
CA SER A 40 -6.18 0.44 -22.62
C SER A 40 -5.39 -0.87 -22.65
N ASP A 41 -4.71 -1.11 -23.77
CA ASP A 41 -3.83 -2.27 -23.95
C ASP A 41 -2.38 -1.99 -23.57
N PHE A 42 -2.00 -0.72 -23.50
CA PHE A 42 -0.66 -0.29 -23.16
C PHE A 42 -0.24 -0.78 -21.77
N GLU A 43 1.03 -1.12 -21.62
CA GLU A 43 1.66 -1.49 -20.35
C GLU A 43 3.01 -0.76 -20.32
N PRO A 44 3.22 0.22 -19.41
CA PRO A 44 4.46 1.00 -19.39
C PRO A 44 5.72 0.15 -19.17
N ARG A 45 5.60 -0.88 -18.33
CA ARG A 45 6.63 -1.86 -17.97
C ARG A 45 5.96 -3.21 -17.73
N SER A 46 6.71 -4.29 -17.92
CA SER A 46 6.20 -5.64 -17.66
C SER A 46 6.07 -5.92 -16.16
N ALA A 47 5.29 -6.93 -15.78
CA ALA A 47 5.12 -7.30 -14.38
C ALA A 47 6.43 -7.80 -13.75
N GLU A 48 7.30 -8.42 -14.55
CA GLU A 48 8.62 -8.89 -14.14
C GLU A 48 9.53 -7.72 -13.76
N TRP A 49 9.50 -6.64 -14.56
CA TRP A 49 10.23 -5.42 -14.22
C TRP A 49 9.78 -4.84 -12.86
N PHE A 50 8.48 -4.89 -12.56
CA PHE A 50 7.97 -4.47 -11.25
C PHE A 50 8.38 -5.41 -10.11
N ALA A 51 8.44 -6.71 -10.37
CA ALA A 51 8.93 -7.69 -9.41
C ALA A 51 10.40 -7.42 -9.06
N GLU A 52 11.26 -7.22 -10.08
CA GLU A 52 12.66 -6.85 -9.89
C GLU A 52 12.80 -5.50 -9.18
N TRP A 53 11.96 -4.53 -9.52
CA TRP A 53 11.94 -3.22 -8.88
C TRP A 53 11.53 -3.26 -7.40
N ILE A 54 10.74 -4.24 -6.95
CA ILE A 54 10.37 -4.34 -5.53
C ILE A 54 11.27 -5.27 -4.72
N SER A 55 11.62 -6.45 -5.24
CA SER A 55 12.32 -7.50 -4.49
C SER A 55 13.83 -7.53 -4.71
N GLY A 56 14.36 -6.81 -5.70
CA GLY A 56 15.79 -6.78 -5.99
C GLY A 56 16.60 -5.86 -5.06
N ASP A 57 17.78 -5.46 -5.51
CA ASP A 57 18.71 -4.53 -4.84
C ASP A 57 18.21 -3.07 -4.82
N THR A 58 16.91 -2.85 -4.97
CA THR A 58 16.29 -1.54 -5.16
C THR A 58 15.49 -1.16 -3.93
N ILE A 59 14.20 -1.48 -3.87
CA ILE A 59 13.30 -1.00 -2.81
C ILE A 59 13.43 -1.84 -1.54
N GLU A 60 13.50 -3.17 -1.64
CA GLU A 60 13.72 -4.04 -0.48
C GLU A 60 15.06 -3.72 0.20
N SER A 61 16.14 -3.61 -0.59
CA SER A 61 17.47 -3.26 -0.07
C SER A 61 17.49 -1.86 0.55
N TYR A 62 16.81 -0.88 -0.06
CA TYR A 62 16.69 0.48 0.47
C TYR A 62 16.06 0.47 1.86
N PHE A 63 14.89 -0.17 2.01
CA PHE A 63 14.19 -0.23 3.30
C PHE A 63 14.98 -0.99 4.36
N SER A 64 15.64 -2.08 3.98
CA SER A 64 16.53 -2.81 4.87
C SER A 64 17.73 -1.95 5.31
N SER A 65 18.37 -1.24 4.37
CA SER A 65 19.55 -0.42 4.65
C SER A 65 19.23 0.78 5.55
N VAL A 66 18.21 1.59 5.21
CA VAL A 66 17.86 2.79 5.98
C VAL A 66 17.29 2.47 7.36
N SER A 67 16.74 1.27 7.54
CA SER A 67 16.23 0.80 8.82
C SER A 67 17.24 -0.01 9.63
N ASN A 68 18.48 -0.16 9.15
CA ASN A 68 19.49 -1.04 9.75
C ASN A 68 18.96 -2.47 10.00
N ALA A 69 18.29 -3.02 8.99
CA ALA A 69 17.61 -4.32 8.96
C ALA A 69 16.46 -4.49 9.97
N VAL A 70 15.97 -3.41 10.59
CA VAL A 70 14.83 -3.46 11.51
C VAL A 70 13.52 -3.66 10.75
N TYR A 71 13.41 -3.11 9.54
CA TYR A 71 12.24 -3.17 8.68
C TYR A 71 12.60 -3.75 7.30
N THR A 72 11.76 -4.67 6.82
CA THR A 72 11.92 -5.28 5.50
C THR A 72 10.56 -5.53 4.86
N ILE A 73 10.54 -5.57 3.53
CA ILE A 73 9.36 -5.88 2.72
C ILE A 73 9.54 -7.20 1.97
N LYS A 74 10.40 -8.08 2.50
CA LYS A 74 10.74 -9.36 1.88
C LYS A 74 9.52 -10.24 1.71
N GLY A 75 9.38 -10.82 0.52
CA GLY A 75 8.20 -11.60 0.14
C GLY A 75 7.05 -10.75 -0.37
N SER A 76 7.33 -9.50 -0.76
CA SER A 76 6.36 -8.70 -1.53
C SER A 76 6.01 -9.41 -2.83
N ASN A 77 4.75 -9.30 -3.25
CA ASN A 77 4.24 -9.91 -4.46
C ASN A 77 3.76 -8.86 -5.46
N VAL A 78 3.82 -9.22 -6.75
CA VAL A 78 3.37 -8.39 -7.85
C VAL A 78 2.35 -9.19 -8.65
N THR A 79 1.18 -8.60 -8.93
CA THR A 79 0.20 -9.22 -9.82
C THR A 79 0.62 -9.06 -11.28
N LYS A 80 0.12 -9.92 -12.17
CA LYS A 80 0.10 -9.60 -13.61
C LYS A 80 -0.75 -8.35 -13.85
N TRP A 81 -0.61 -7.74 -15.04
CA TRP A 81 -1.51 -6.68 -15.47
C TRP A 81 -2.96 -7.17 -15.57
N LEU A 82 -3.79 -6.72 -14.64
CA LEU A 82 -5.21 -7.02 -14.59
C LEU A 82 -5.96 -6.05 -15.50
N ARG A 83 -6.67 -6.58 -16.49
CA ARG A 83 -7.57 -5.78 -17.31
C ARG A 83 -8.91 -5.65 -16.61
N LEU A 84 -9.19 -4.46 -16.09
CA LEU A 84 -10.46 -4.13 -15.45
C LEU A 84 -11.61 -4.19 -16.49
N PRO A 85 -12.81 -4.62 -16.09
CA PRO A 85 -13.98 -4.69 -16.99
C PRO A 85 -14.61 -3.31 -17.27
N TRP A 86 -14.09 -2.25 -16.65
CA TRP A 86 -14.54 -0.88 -16.81
C TRP A 86 -13.55 -0.05 -17.63
N SER A 87 -14.09 0.92 -18.37
CA SER A 87 -13.35 1.99 -19.02
C SER A 87 -13.08 3.12 -18.04
N ARG A 88 -12.10 3.95 -18.39
CA ARG A 88 -11.81 5.19 -17.67
C ARG A 88 -13.05 6.07 -17.45
N ARG A 89 -13.91 6.20 -18.46
CA ARG A 89 -15.12 7.05 -18.39
C ARG A 89 -16.19 6.49 -17.45
N GLU A 90 -16.36 5.17 -17.42
CA GLU A 90 -17.29 4.52 -16.50
C GLU A 90 -16.83 4.67 -15.05
N VAL A 91 -15.52 4.52 -14.79
CA VAL A 91 -14.95 4.74 -13.46
C VAL A 91 -15.09 6.19 -13.00
N LEU A 92 -14.87 7.16 -13.90
CA LEU A 92 -15.14 8.56 -13.58
C LEU A 92 -16.61 8.80 -13.21
N ARG A 93 -17.55 8.21 -13.96
CA ARG A 93 -18.98 8.33 -13.65
C ARG A 93 -19.30 7.70 -12.29
N MET A 94 -18.76 6.52 -12.00
CA MET A 94 -18.92 5.85 -10.70
C MET A 94 -18.34 6.69 -9.56
N ALA A 95 -17.21 7.37 -9.77
CA ALA A 95 -16.60 8.23 -8.79
C ALA A 95 -17.46 9.46 -8.47
N VAL A 96 -18.00 10.13 -9.50
CA VAL A 96 -18.88 11.32 -9.36
C VAL A 96 -20.20 10.97 -8.66
N MET A 97 -20.72 9.77 -8.91
CA MET A 97 -21.97 9.30 -8.30
C MET A 97 -21.79 8.79 -6.87
N ASP A 98 -20.57 8.57 -6.39
CA ASP A 98 -20.30 8.10 -5.04
C ASP A 98 -20.30 9.27 -4.04
N PRO A 99 -21.31 9.38 -3.14
CA PRO A 99 -21.42 10.50 -2.21
C PRO A 99 -20.22 10.61 -1.25
N ARG A 100 -19.54 9.49 -0.95
CA ARG A 100 -18.38 9.46 -0.04
C ARG A 100 -17.18 10.22 -0.62
N LEU A 101 -17.09 10.27 -1.94
CA LEU A 101 -16.00 10.90 -2.68
C LEU A 101 -16.31 12.34 -3.10
N GLN A 102 -17.50 12.86 -2.76
CA GLN A 102 -17.93 14.21 -3.17
C GLN A 102 -17.61 15.32 -2.15
N SER A 103 -16.97 15.01 -1.02
CA SER A 103 -16.51 16.06 -0.10
C SER A 103 -15.47 16.95 -0.78
N GLU A 104 -15.37 18.24 -0.41
CA GLU A 104 -14.46 19.19 -1.05
C GLU A 104 -13.00 18.71 -1.09
N ARG A 105 -12.59 17.96 -0.06
CA ARG A 105 -11.24 17.41 0.07
C ARG A 105 -11.00 16.20 -0.83
N GLU A 106 -12.00 15.33 -0.98
CA GLU A 106 -11.86 14.05 -1.70
C GLU A 106 -12.21 14.18 -3.19
N ARG A 107 -13.02 15.18 -3.57
CA ARG A 107 -13.48 15.41 -4.94
C ARG A 107 -12.36 15.45 -6.00
N PRO A 108 -11.19 16.07 -5.75
CA PRO A 108 -10.08 16.02 -6.70
C PRO A 108 -9.50 14.61 -6.92
N PHE A 109 -9.61 13.73 -5.91
CA PHE A 109 -9.06 12.38 -5.91
C PHE A 109 -10.11 11.29 -6.16
N ALA A 110 -11.39 11.64 -6.23
CA ALA A 110 -12.51 10.71 -6.36
C ALA A 110 -12.32 9.65 -7.46
N MET A 111 -11.85 10.05 -8.64
CA MET A 111 -11.59 9.12 -9.74
C MET A 111 -10.48 8.12 -9.38
N PHE A 112 -9.40 8.60 -8.76
CA PHE A 112 -8.23 7.81 -8.37
C PHE A 112 -8.59 6.80 -7.29
N ASP A 113 -9.29 7.26 -6.25
CA ASP A 113 -9.74 6.40 -5.15
C ASP A 113 -10.72 5.34 -5.66
N LYS A 114 -11.66 5.71 -6.53
CA LYS A 114 -12.58 4.74 -7.13
C LYS A 114 -11.86 3.72 -7.99
N ALA A 115 -10.95 4.17 -8.87
CA ALA A 115 -10.18 3.27 -9.72
C ALA A 115 -9.34 2.28 -8.90
N LYS A 116 -8.75 2.77 -7.80
CA LYS A 116 -7.97 1.96 -6.88
C LYS A 116 -8.81 0.95 -6.11
N GLN A 117 -9.96 1.36 -5.58
CA GLN A 117 -10.92 0.45 -4.95
C GLN A 117 -11.28 -0.69 -5.91
N LEU A 118 -11.68 -0.36 -7.14
CA LEU A 118 -12.05 -1.34 -8.17
C LEU A 118 -10.89 -2.27 -8.52
N CYS A 119 -9.67 -1.75 -8.61
CA CYS A 119 -8.49 -2.56 -8.90
C CYS A 119 -8.16 -3.56 -7.79
N ILE A 120 -8.23 -3.13 -6.52
CA ILE A 120 -8.01 -4.02 -5.37
C ILE A 120 -9.09 -5.11 -5.32
N SER A 121 -10.38 -4.72 -5.40
CA SER A 121 -11.48 -5.68 -5.36
C SER A 121 -11.41 -6.67 -6.51
N PHE A 122 -11.11 -6.21 -7.73
CA PHE A 122 -10.99 -7.09 -8.89
C PHE A 122 -9.80 -8.06 -8.79
N ALA A 123 -8.69 -7.63 -8.17
CA ALA A 123 -7.56 -8.51 -7.92
C ALA A 123 -7.91 -9.63 -6.92
N GLU A 124 -8.62 -9.30 -5.85
CA GLU A 124 -9.10 -10.28 -4.87
C GLU A 124 -10.11 -11.25 -5.51
N GLU A 125 -11.06 -10.74 -6.29
CA GLU A 125 -12.03 -11.55 -7.06
C GLU A 125 -11.35 -12.45 -8.10
N SER A 126 -10.21 -12.02 -8.65
CA SER A 126 -9.40 -12.79 -9.60
C SER A 126 -8.54 -13.87 -8.91
N GLY A 127 -8.63 -14.02 -7.59
CA GLY A 127 -7.93 -15.06 -6.82
C GLY A 127 -6.55 -14.67 -6.30
N PHE A 128 -6.16 -13.40 -6.34
CA PHE A 128 -4.89 -12.95 -5.76
C PHE A 128 -5.02 -12.75 -4.25
N VAL A 129 -4.12 -13.37 -3.48
CA VAL A 129 -4.00 -13.11 -2.05
C VAL A 129 -3.13 -11.86 -1.85
N LEU A 130 -3.77 -10.79 -1.39
CA LEU A 130 -3.11 -9.50 -1.19
C LEU A 130 -2.68 -9.31 0.26
N ASN A 131 -1.45 -8.82 0.45
CA ASN A 131 -0.90 -8.41 1.72
C ASN A 131 -1.64 -7.19 2.31
N ARG A 132 -1.37 -6.90 3.59
CA ARG A 132 -1.96 -5.76 4.28
C ARG A 132 -1.61 -4.44 3.59
N GLN A 133 -0.34 -4.23 3.27
CA GLN A 133 0.12 -3.07 2.53
C GLN A 133 -0.03 -3.30 1.04
N LYS A 134 -0.67 -2.35 0.36
CA LYS A 134 -1.00 -2.43 -1.06
C LYS A 134 -0.49 -1.19 -1.76
N ILE A 135 0.18 -1.39 -2.88
CA ILE A 135 0.49 -0.36 -3.85
C ILE A 135 -0.27 -0.70 -5.12
N THR A 136 -1.08 0.24 -5.59
CA THR A 136 -1.88 0.04 -6.79
C THR A 136 -1.31 0.87 -7.93
N ILE A 137 -0.95 0.21 -9.02
CA ILE A 137 -0.42 0.85 -10.22
C ILE A 137 -1.48 0.78 -11.31
N ILE A 138 -1.97 1.95 -11.74
CA ILE A 138 -3.04 2.03 -12.74
C ILE A 138 -2.53 2.74 -13.97
N ASN A 139 -2.71 2.10 -15.13
CA ASN A 139 -2.40 2.71 -16.40
C ASN A 139 -3.46 3.76 -16.77
N MET A 140 -3.25 5.02 -16.36
CA MET A 140 -4.16 6.13 -16.63
C MET A 140 -3.43 7.41 -17.07
N GLU A 141 -2.63 8.02 -16.18
CA GLU A 141 -1.91 9.31 -16.31
C GLU A 141 -0.76 9.41 -15.31
N ASN A 142 0.24 10.29 -15.48
CA ASN A 142 1.46 10.36 -14.63
C ASN A 142 1.28 11.03 -13.25
N THR A 143 0.51 10.42 -12.34
CA THR A 143 0.20 10.99 -11.02
C THR A 143 0.27 9.96 -9.91
N ALA A 144 1.11 10.18 -8.90
CA ALA A 144 1.05 9.41 -7.65
C ALA A 144 -0.01 10.03 -6.72
N VAL A 145 -0.93 9.21 -6.21
CA VAL A 145 -2.00 9.62 -5.29
C VAL A 145 -2.01 8.73 -4.06
N TYR A 146 -1.99 9.35 -2.89
CA TYR A 146 -2.17 8.64 -1.61
C TYR A 146 -3.64 8.67 -1.20
N GLY A 147 -4.24 7.49 -1.02
CA GLY A 147 -5.61 7.33 -0.53
C GLY A 147 -5.61 6.89 0.93
N LYS A 148 -6.46 7.53 1.75
CA LYS A 148 -6.52 7.29 3.20
C LYS A 148 -6.90 5.85 3.56
N ASP A 149 -7.86 5.27 2.82
CA ASP A 149 -8.44 3.97 3.14
C ASP A 149 -7.80 2.80 2.38
N THR A 150 -7.03 3.10 1.33
CA THR A 150 -6.51 2.08 0.40
C THR A 150 -4.99 2.08 0.28
N GLY A 151 -4.25 3.05 0.87
CA GLY A 151 -2.78 3.15 0.84
C GLY A 151 -2.20 4.03 -0.29
N ILE A 152 -1.02 3.70 -0.81
CA ILE A 152 -0.39 4.46 -1.92
C ILE A 152 -0.88 3.93 -3.28
N GLY A 153 -1.25 4.84 -4.19
CA GLY A 153 -1.52 4.54 -5.59
C GLY A 153 -0.56 5.29 -6.51
N PHE A 154 -0.01 4.62 -7.51
CA PHE A 154 0.71 5.25 -8.61
C PHE A 154 -0.14 5.15 -9.86
N LEU A 155 -0.79 6.24 -10.24
CA LEU A 155 -1.33 6.36 -11.57
C LEU A 155 -0.16 6.75 -12.49
N GLY A 156 0.08 5.99 -13.57
CA GLY A 156 0.95 6.30 -14.71
C GLY A 156 2.45 6.57 -14.45
N MET A 157 3.29 5.86 -15.19
CA MET A 157 4.73 5.76 -14.96
C MET A 157 5.58 6.14 -16.18
N ASN A 158 5.21 7.13 -17.00
CA ASN A 158 6.13 7.60 -18.05
C ASN A 158 7.44 8.18 -17.50
N LYS A 159 7.54 8.46 -16.18
CA LYS A 159 8.79 8.84 -15.52
C LYS A 159 9.81 7.71 -15.37
N PHE A 160 9.42 6.45 -15.46
CA PHE A 160 10.33 5.30 -15.43
C PHE A 160 10.77 4.84 -16.83
N SER A 161 10.41 5.60 -17.87
CA SER A 161 10.72 5.34 -19.28
C SER A 161 12.03 5.99 -19.76
N ARG A 162 12.88 6.49 -18.85
CA ARG A 162 14.24 6.94 -19.18
C ARG A 162 15.26 5.99 -18.58
#